data_AF-A0A1G2S6N7-F1
#
_entry.id   AF-A0A1G2S6N7-F1
#
_cell.length_a   1.000
_cell.length_b   1.000
_cell.length_c   1.000
_cell.angle_alpha   90.00
_cell.angle_beta   90.00
_cell.angle_gamma   90.00
#
_symmetry.space_group_name_H-M   'P 1'
#
loop_
_entity.id
_entity.type
_entity.pdbx_description
1 polymer ?
#
loop_
_entity_poly.entity_id
_entity_poly.type
_entity_poly.pdbx_seq_one_letter_code
_entity_poly.pdbx_strand_id
1 'polypeptide(L)'
;MSKKIGLLLRSYAKTTEDVPGVVSRALKSIEHACSLRDKNGERIFSRVAVIVPRDHDCGHTRWEIVRALPISELFQPALIRDVPGHHSCGALNEGIVILDSFNIDYAVIISNKAIKALTVPVVEAIIEAFAKGAKVVGVAVDELQEFVLEGRIQNTFAGWDVRALREVGGFDSLAGVEEVTPTVRLLWTYDKCIATLVPKEVPTLDIRKTNDGKARHEEVMKTKLDRQQEEVEKVGVDFNFIKNGMMAGYPKSV
;
A
#
# COMPACT_ATOMS: atom_id res chain seq x y z
N MET A 1 -0.58 -4.17 -25.09
CA MET A 1 0.55 -3.60 -24.32
C MET A 1 0.58 -4.28 -22.96
N SER A 2 1.77 -4.61 -22.45
CA SER A 2 1.91 -5.11 -21.07
C SER A 2 1.47 -4.03 -20.08
N LYS A 3 0.71 -4.42 -19.05
CA LYS A 3 0.27 -3.52 -17.97
C LYS A 3 1.45 -3.09 -17.13
N LYS A 4 1.57 -1.79 -16.83
CA LYS A 4 2.66 -1.23 -16.03
C LYS A 4 2.30 -1.19 -14.56
N ILE A 5 3.23 -1.61 -13.72
CA ILE A 5 3.05 -1.66 -12.27
C ILE A 5 4.01 -0.68 -11.61
N GLY A 6 3.49 0.07 -10.65
CA GLY A 6 4.25 0.95 -9.79
C GLY A 6 4.16 0.50 -8.33
N LEU A 7 5.19 0.76 -7.55
CA LEU A 7 5.17 0.65 -6.10
C LEU A 7 5.02 2.03 -5.48
N LEU A 8 4.24 2.15 -4.42
CA LEU A 8 4.10 3.35 -3.60
C LEU A 8 4.44 3.04 -2.14
N LEU A 9 5.41 3.79 -1.60
CA LEU A 9 5.88 3.72 -0.22
C LEU A 9 5.70 5.08 0.45
N ARG A 10 5.20 5.09 1.69
CA ARG A 10 5.24 6.28 2.57
C ARG A 10 6.44 6.18 3.52
N SER A 11 7.27 7.21 3.56
CA SER A 11 8.45 7.27 4.43
C SER A 11 8.63 8.67 5.01
N TYR A 12 8.55 8.82 6.34
CA TYR A 12 8.78 10.09 7.04
C TYR A 12 9.29 9.85 8.46
N ALA A 13 9.97 10.84 9.01
CA ALA A 13 10.46 10.89 10.38
C ALA A 13 9.81 12.09 11.08
N LYS A 14 9.25 11.90 12.28
CA LYS A 14 8.64 13.00 13.04
C LYS A 14 9.66 13.90 13.72
N THR A 15 10.84 13.37 13.98
CA THR A 15 11.96 14.10 14.56
C THR A 15 13.23 13.81 13.77
N THR A 16 14.22 14.69 13.93
CA THR A 16 15.52 14.58 13.26
C THR A 16 16.29 13.32 13.66
N GLU A 17 16.10 12.84 14.88
CA GLU A 17 16.79 11.66 15.44
C GLU A 17 16.32 10.36 14.77
N ASP A 18 15.05 10.33 14.31
CA ASP A 18 14.46 9.17 13.65
C ASP A 18 14.90 9.04 12.18
N VAL A 19 15.42 10.11 11.57
CA VAL A 19 15.74 10.19 10.14
C VAL A 19 16.67 9.06 9.68
N PRO A 20 17.81 8.76 10.34
CA PRO A 20 18.72 7.70 9.88
C PRO A 20 18.03 6.33 9.78
N GLY A 21 17.15 6.02 10.74
CA GLY A 21 16.38 4.78 10.75
C GLY A 21 15.34 4.72 9.63
N VAL A 22 14.66 5.84 9.35
CA VAL A 22 13.70 5.95 8.25
C VAL A 22 14.39 5.82 6.90
N VAL A 23 15.51 6.52 6.71
CA VAL A 23 16.32 6.48 5.49
C VAL A 23 16.80 5.05 5.21
N SER A 24 17.36 4.37 6.22
CA SER A 24 17.83 2.99 6.08
C SER A 24 16.70 2.04 5.64
N ARG A 25 15.50 2.16 6.23
CA ARG A 25 14.35 1.35 5.83
C ARG A 25 13.84 1.66 4.42
N ALA A 26 13.80 2.94 4.05
CA ALA A 26 13.38 3.36 2.73
C ALA A 26 14.33 2.81 1.65
N LEU A 27 15.65 2.95 1.84
CA LEU A 27 16.66 2.45 0.90
C LEU A 27 16.57 0.94 0.70
N LYS A 28 16.49 0.17 1.79
CA LYS A 28 16.29 -1.28 1.72
C LYS A 28 15.01 -1.64 0.98
N SER A 29 13.95 -0.86 1.16
CA SER A 29 12.68 -1.12 0.49
C SER A 29 12.71 -0.81 -0.99
N ILE A 30 13.38 0.28 -1.37
CA ILE A 30 13.62 0.62 -2.77
C ILE A 30 14.49 -0.46 -3.43
N GLU A 31 15.60 -0.83 -2.80
CA GLU A 31 16.51 -1.85 -3.32
C GLU A 31 15.79 -3.18 -3.54
N HIS A 32 15.04 -3.65 -2.53
CA HIS A 32 14.25 -4.87 -2.61
C HIS A 32 13.28 -4.81 -3.79
N ALA A 33 12.43 -3.78 -3.85
CA ALA A 33 11.45 -3.61 -4.92
C ALA A 33 12.08 -3.52 -6.31
N CYS A 34 13.15 -2.74 -6.45
CA CYS A 34 13.88 -2.56 -7.70
C CYS A 34 14.67 -3.79 -8.13
N SER A 35 14.96 -4.74 -7.23
CA SER A 35 15.66 -6.00 -7.55
C SER A 35 14.73 -7.11 -8.01
N LEU A 36 13.43 -7.02 -7.75
CA LEU A 36 12.47 -8.04 -8.20
C LEU A 36 12.41 -8.11 -9.74
N ARG A 37 12.45 -9.34 -10.25
CA ARG A 37 12.34 -9.66 -11.67
C ARG A 37 11.23 -10.68 -11.89
N ASP A 38 10.56 -10.57 -13.03
CA ASP A 38 9.62 -11.59 -13.48
C ASP A 38 10.38 -12.83 -13.99
N LYS A 39 9.63 -13.86 -14.41
CA LYS A 39 10.19 -15.10 -14.99
C LYS A 39 11.04 -14.89 -16.26
N ASN A 40 10.93 -13.74 -16.92
CA ASN A 40 11.69 -13.41 -18.13
C ASN A 40 12.95 -12.58 -17.80
N GLY A 41 13.20 -12.27 -16.52
CA GLY A 41 14.30 -11.41 -16.09
C GLY A 41 14.01 -9.91 -16.24
N GLU A 42 12.77 -9.53 -16.53
CA GLU A 42 12.35 -8.14 -16.66
C GLU A 42 11.96 -7.54 -15.30
N ARG A 43 12.12 -6.24 -15.14
CA ARG A 43 11.74 -5.56 -13.88
C ARG A 43 10.23 -5.60 -13.71
N ILE A 44 9.78 -6.05 -12.53
CA ILE A 44 8.36 -6.06 -12.18
C ILE A 44 7.83 -4.63 -12.04
N PHE A 45 8.54 -3.80 -11.27
CA PHE A 45 8.13 -2.42 -11.03
C PHE A 45 8.79 -1.48 -12.02
N SER A 46 7.97 -0.84 -12.85
CA SER A 46 8.41 0.19 -13.76
C SER A 46 8.72 1.50 -13.04
N ARG A 47 8.11 1.74 -11.87
CA ARG A 47 8.38 2.87 -10.97
C ARG A 47 8.26 2.45 -9.50
N VAL A 48 9.09 3.03 -8.66
CA VAL A 48 9.04 2.90 -7.19
C VAL A 48 8.99 4.30 -6.59
N ALA A 49 7.78 4.76 -6.25
CA ALA A 49 7.57 6.07 -5.66
C ALA A 49 7.69 5.99 -4.14
N VAL A 50 8.58 6.78 -3.55
CA VAL A 50 8.64 7.05 -2.13
C VAL A 50 8.13 8.47 -1.89
N ILE A 51 6.99 8.57 -1.21
CA ILE A 51 6.37 9.85 -0.85
C ILE A 51 6.66 10.19 0.61
N VAL A 52 7.01 11.46 0.83
CA VAL A 52 7.28 12.05 2.15
C VAL A 52 6.20 13.10 2.42
N PRO A 53 5.22 12.82 3.31
CA PRO A 53 4.18 13.80 3.66
C PRO A 53 4.78 14.97 4.45
N ARG A 54 4.84 16.16 3.83
CA ARG A 54 5.49 17.34 4.41
C ARG A 54 4.91 17.75 5.76
N ASP A 55 3.60 17.57 5.93
CA ASP A 55 2.89 18.03 7.13
C ASP A 55 3.15 17.14 8.37
N HIS A 56 3.89 16.03 8.20
CA HIS A 56 4.24 15.09 9.28
C HIS A 56 5.73 14.76 9.36
N ASP A 57 6.52 15.25 8.41
CA ASP A 57 7.96 15.05 8.39
C ASP A 57 8.67 16.17 9.15
N CYS A 58 9.85 15.87 9.68
CA CYS A 58 10.74 16.87 10.28
C CYS A 58 11.41 17.79 9.25
N GLY A 59 11.17 17.60 7.95
CA GLY A 59 11.70 18.41 6.86
C GLY A 59 13.02 17.88 6.28
N HIS A 60 13.58 16.80 6.84
CA HIS A 60 14.88 16.26 6.44
C HIS A 60 14.80 14.93 5.68
N THR A 61 13.72 14.16 5.83
CA THR A 61 13.70 12.75 5.39
C THR A 61 13.92 12.60 3.89
N ARG A 62 13.21 13.38 3.07
CA ARG A 62 13.33 13.28 1.61
C ARG A 62 14.76 13.54 1.15
N TRP A 63 15.36 14.64 1.62
CA TRP A 63 16.70 15.03 1.19
C TRP A 63 17.72 13.96 1.55
N GLU A 64 17.59 13.38 2.75
CA GLU A 64 18.48 12.33 3.22
C GLU A 64 18.32 11.02 2.43
N ILE A 65 17.09 10.63 2.07
CA ILE A 65 16.87 9.48 1.18
C ILE A 65 17.52 9.72 -0.18
N VAL A 66 17.31 10.90 -0.77
CA VAL A 66 17.88 11.26 -2.09
C VAL A 66 19.41 11.26 -2.04
N ARG A 67 20.00 11.84 -0.99
CA ARG A 67 21.45 11.90 -0.80
C ARG A 67 22.08 10.50 -0.65
N ALA A 68 21.39 9.60 0.05
CA ALA A 68 21.88 8.26 0.31
C ALA A 68 21.54 7.24 -0.80
N LEU A 69 20.75 7.63 -1.81
CA LEU A 69 20.37 6.75 -2.91
C LEU A 69 21.57 6.50 -3.84
N PRO A 70 21.97 5.24 -4.10
CA PRO A 70 23.08 4.97 -4.99
C PRO A 70 22.78 5.39 -6.44
N ILE A 71 23.77 5.96 -7.11
CA ILE A 71 23.71 6.23 -8.55
C ILE A 71 23.99 4.92 -9.28
N SER A 72 22.95 4.12 -9.54
CA SER A 72 23.06 2.89 -10.33
C SER A 72 21.80 2.61 -11.12
N GLU A 73 21.92 1.76 -12.16
CA GLU A 73 20.77 1.35 -12.97
C GLU A 73 19.68 0.67 -12.15
N LEU A 74 20.05 -0.03 -11.06
CA LEU A 74 19.10 -0.69 -10.18
C LEU A 74 18.07 0.32 -9.63
N PHE A 75 18.52 1.49 -9.20
CA PHE A 75 17.68 2.51 -8.56
C PHE A 75 16.98 3.46 -9.52
N GLN A 76 17.20 3.37 -10.83
CA GLN A 76 16.54 4.22 -11.83
C GLN A 76 15.00 4.31 -11.75
N PRO A 77 14.26 3.27 -11.35
CA PRO A 77 12.81 3.36 -11.20
C PRO A 77 12.37 4.20 -9.99
N ALA A 78 13.29 4.49 -9.06
CA ALA A 78 12.99 5.15 -7.80
C ALA A 78 12.70 6.64 -8.01
N LEU A 79 11.64 7.12 -7.38
CA LEU A 79 11.25 8.52 -7.38
C LEU A 79 10.93 8.94 -5.94
N ILE A 80 11.57 9.99 -5.45
CA ILE A 80 11.43 10.44 -4.07
C ILE A 80 10.87 11.86 -4.07
N ARG A 81 9.67 12.04 -3.51
CA ARG A 81 8.92 13.30 -3.56
C ARG A 81 8.40 13.69 -2.19
N ASP A 82 8.49 14.99 -1.92
CA ASP A 82 7.68 15.63 -0.90
C ASP A 82 6.27 15.79 -1.47
N VAL A 83 5.25 15.46 -0.69
CA VAL A 83 3.85 15.66 -1.06
C VAL A 83 3.12 16.43 0.03
N PRO A 84 2.15 17.28 -0.31
CA PRO A 84 1.23 17.84 0.68
C PRO A 84 0.32 16.76 1.25
N GLY A 85 -0.28 17.02 2.40
CA GLY A 85 -1.33 16.21 2.98
C GLY A 85 -0.90 15.52 4.27
N HIS A 86 -1.89 15.40 5.14
CA HIS A 86 -1.83 14.59 6.35
C HIS A 86 -1.47 13.14 6.00
N HIS A 87 -0.87 12.41 6.95
CA HIS A 87 -0.20 11.12 6.76
C HIS A 87 -1.05 10.00 6.11
N SER A 88 -2.37 10.21 5.96
CA SER A 88 -3.35 9.28 5.42
C SER A 88 -3.57 9.49 3.92
N CYS A 89 -4.69 10.12 3.55
CA CYS A 89 -5.33 10.05 2.24
C CYS A 89 -4.72 11.03 1.22
N GLY A 90 -4.46 12.28 1.60
CA GLY A 90 -3.91 13.30 0.70
C GLY A 90 -2.57 12.88 0.10
N ALA A 91 -1.63 12.45 0.95
CA ALA A 91 -0.33 11.97 0.50
C ALA A 91 -0.44 10.75 -0.43
N LEU A 92 -1.34 9.80 -0.13
CA LEU A 92 -1.55 8.64 -0.98
C LEU A 92 -2.15 9.00 -2.34
N ASN A 93 -3.13 9.92 -2.39
CA ASN A 93 -3.69 10.41 -3.64
C ASN A 93 -2.63 11.09 -4.51
N GLU A 94 -1.77 11.92 -3.92
CA GLU A 94 -0.63 12.51 -4.63
C GLU A 94 0.33 11.43 -5.17
N GLY A 95 0.59 10.38 -4.38
CA GLY A 95 1.34 9.22 -4.82
C GLY A 95 0.72 8.51 -6.03
N ILE A 96 -0.60 8.35 -6.04
CA ILE A 96 -1.35 7.78 -7.18
C ILE A 96 -1.25 8.69 -8.40
N VAL A 97 -1.41 10.01 -8.25
CA VAL A 97 -1.25 10.99 -9.34
C VAL A 97 0.16 10.95 -9.93
N ILE A 98 1.18 10.86 -9.07
CA ILE A 98 2.57 10.70 -9.50
C ILE A 98 2.72 9.44 -10.34
N LEU A 99 2.25 8.28 -9.87
CA LEU A 99 2.34 7.03 -10.63
C LEU A 99 1.57 7.10 -11.96
N ASP A 100 0.37 7.66 -11.95
CA ASP A 100 -0.45 7.84 -13.15
C ASP A 100 0.25 8.70 -14.21
N SER A 101 1.00 9.73 -13.81
CA SER A 101 1.80 10.56 -14.74
C SER A 101 2.88 9.78 -15.50
N PHE A 102 3.25 8.58 -15.03
CA PHE A 102 4.15 7.64 -15.71
C PHE A 102 3.41 6.53 -16.48
N ASN A 103 2.09 6.66 -16.64
CA ASN A 103 1.20 5.67 -17.24
C ASN A 103 1.22 4.33 -16.50
N ILE A 104 1.28 4.36 -15.17
CA ILE A 104 1.15 3.16 -14.34
C ILE A 104 -0.31 2.73 -14.34
N ASP A 105 -0.57 1.46 -14.69
CA ASP A 105 -1.91 0.88 -14.66
C ASP A 105 -2.31 0.44 -13.24
N TYR A 106 -1.37 -0.18 -12.52
CA TYR A 106 -1.62 -0.76 -11.20
C TYR A 106 -0.60 -0.25 -10.18
N ALA A 107 -1.07 0.21 -9.03
CA ALA A 107 -0.25 0.67 -7.94
C ALA A 107 -0.26 -0.33 -6.78
N VAL A 108 0.90 -0.86 -6.42
CA VAL A 108 1.08 -1.61 -5.17
C VAL A 108 1.46 -0.62 -4.08
N ILE A 109 0.59 -0.45 -3.10
CA ILE A 109 0.84 0.36 -1.90
C ILE A 109 1.32 -0.58 -0.80
N ILE A 110 2.48 -0.28 -0.21
CA ILE A 110 3.04 -1.10 0.85
C ILE A 110 3.70 -0.25 1.93
N SER A 111 3.66 -0.74 3.16
CA SER A 111 4.44 -0.20 4.28
C SER A 111 5.88 -0.71 4.21
N ASN A 112 6.87 0.13 4.55
CA ASN A 112 8.26 -0.30 4.71
C ASN A 112 8.41 -1.49 5.69
N LYS A 113 7.48 -1.66 6.64
CA LYS A 113 7.49 -2.79 7.59
C LYS A 113 7.06 -4.11 6.96
N ALA A 114 6.27 -4.05 5.90
CA ALA A 114 5.73 -5.20 5.19
C ALA A 114 6.58 -5.57 3.97
N ILE A 115 7.70 -4.88 3.71
CA ILE A 115 8.43 -5.03 2.44
C ILE A 115 8.95 -6.45 2.20
N LYS A 116 9.26 -7.21 3.25
CA LYS A 116 9.67 -8.61 3.14
C LYS A 116 8.57 -9.51 2.55
N ALA A 117 7.30 -9.10 2.67
CA ALA A 117 6.16 -9.76 2.05
C ALA A 117 6.11 -9.57 0.53
N LEU A 118 6.80 -8.56 0.00
CA LEU A 118 6.82 -8.25 -1.42
C LEU A 118 7.73 -9.25 -2.15
N THR A 119 7.19 -10.41 -2.52
CA THR A 119 7.90 -11.45 -3.27
C THR A 119 7.38 -11.54 -4.71
N VAL A 120 8.15 -12.14 -5.61
CA VAL A 120 7.71 -12.37 -7.01
C VAL A 120 6.37 -13.11 -7.07
N PRO A 121 6.16 -14.24 -6.36
CA PRO A 121 4.88 -14.96 -6.40
C PRO A 121 3.68 -14.10 -5.94
N VAL A 122 3.88 -13.27 -4.91
CA VAL A 122 2.82 -12.39 -4.41
C VAL A 122 2.48 -11.32 -5.45
N VAL A 123 3.48 -10.68 -6.08
CA VAL A 123 3.21 -9.66 -7.09
C VAL A 123 2.60 -10.26 -8.35
N GLU A 124 3.05 -11.43 -8.80
CA GLU A 124 2.43 -12.15 -9.91
C GLU A 124 0.96 -12.48 -9.63
N ALA A 125 0.63 -12.88 -8.39
CA ALA A 125 -0.76 -13.12 -8.00
C ALA A 125 -1.61 -11.84 -7.94
N ILE A 126 -1.03 -10.69 -7.57
CA ILE A 126 -1.69 -9.38 -7.68
C ILE A 126 -2.01 -9.07 -9.14
N ILE A 127 -1.06 -9.27 -10.05
CA ILE A 127 -1.25 -9.06 -11.50
C ILE A 127 -2.35 -9.98 -12.05
N GLU A 128 -2.31 -11.25 -11.67
CA GLU A 128 -3.33 -12.24 -12.05
C GLU A 128 -4.73 -11.82 -11.57
N ALA A 129 -4.85 -11.32 -10.35
CA ALA A 129 -6.11 -10.82 -9.81
C ALA A 129 -6.66 -9.65 -10.64
N PHE A 130 -5.80 -8.67 -10.99
CA PHE A 130 -6.20 -7.57 -11.88
C PHE A 130 -6.61 -8.07 -13.27
N ALA A 131 -5.88 -9.03 -13.84
CA ALA A 131 -6.22 -9.63 -15.13
C ALA A 131 -7.59 -10.35 -15.10
N LYS A 132 -8.01 -10.84 -13.92
CA LYS A 132 -9.33 -11.45 -13.69
C LYS A 132 -10.45 -10.46 -13.39
N GLY A 133 -10.16 -9.16 -13.35
CA GLY A 133 -11.15 -8.10 -13.15
C GLY A 133 -11.16 -7.47 -11.76
N ALA A 134 -10.25 -7.82 -10.86
CA ALA A 134 -10.13 -7.12 -9.58
C ALA A 134 -9.85 -5.62 -9.82
N LYS A 135 -10.39 -4.76 -8.96
CA LYS A 135 -10.04 -3.33 -8.89
C LYS A 135 -9.21 -2.99 -7.67
N VAL A 136 -9.27 -3.84 -6.65
CA VAL A 136 -8.42 -3.77 -5.48
C VAL A 136 -8.04 -5.17 -5.03
N VAL A 137 -6.79 -5.31 -4.59
CA VAL A 137 -6.22 -6.57 -4.11
C VAL A 137 -5.65 -6.36 -2.73
N GLY A 138 -6.19 -7.03 -1.72
CA GLY A 138 -5.63 -7.03 -0.36
C GLY A 138 -4.62 -8.17 -0.20
N VAL A 139 -3.50 -7.92 0.46
CA VAL A 139 -2.54 -8.97 0.80
C VAL A 139 -2.45 -9.11 2.31
N ALA A 140 -2.75 -10.31 2.81
CA ALA A 140 -2.70 -10.61 4.23
C ALA A 140 -1.24 -10.53 4.74
N VAL A 141 -1.06 -9.80 5.83
CA VAL A 141 0.22 -9.69 6.55
C VAL A 141 -0.06 -9.68 8.05
N ASP A 142 0.68 -10.49 8.79
CA ASP A 142 0.68 -10.56 10.26
C ASP A 142 -0.73 -10.44 10.90
N GLU A 143 -0.88 -9.59 11.93
CA GLU A 143 -2.14 -9.31 12.62
C GLU A 143 -3.26 -8.69 11.76
N LEU A 144 -2.98 -8.34 10.50
CA LEU A 144 -3.97 -7.77 9.58
C LEU A 144 -4.67 -8.85 8.74
N GLN A 145 -4.27 -10.12 8.88
CA GLN A 145 -4.80 -11.22 8.09
C GLN A 145 -6.33 -11.33 8.18
N GLU A 146 -6.91 -11.31 9.39
CA GLU A 146 -8.35 -11.47 9.57
C GLU A 146 -9.15 -10.39 8.83
N PHE A 147 -8.71 -9.13 8.91
CA PHE A 147 -9.31 -8.02 8.16
C PHE A 147 -9.29 -8.29 6.66
N VAL A 148 -8.14 -8.66 6.11
CA VAL A 148 -7.99 -8.90 4.67
C VAL A 148 -8.83 -10.09 4.21
N LEU A 149 -8.95 -11.16 5.00
CA LEU A 149 -9.78 -12.32 4.68
C LEU A 149 -11.27 -11.98 4.57
N GLU A 150 -11.72 -10.92 5.22
CA GLU A 150 -13.09 -10.39 5.14
C GLU A 150 -13.27 -9.38 4.00
N GLY A 151 -12.27 -9.18 3.14
CA GLY A 151 -12.31 -8.19 2.07
C GLY A 151 -11.96 -6.76 2.54
N ARG A 152 -11.61 -6.58 3.82
CA ARG A 152 -11.25 -5.27 4.38
C ARG A 152 -9.80 -4.99 4.04
N ILE A 153 -9.61 -4.43 2.85
CA ILE A 153 -8.32 -4.03 2.28
C ILE A 153 -7.50 -3.27 3.31
N GLN A 154 -6.18 -3.45 3.31
CA GLN A 154 -5.24 -2.77 4.19
C GLN A 154 -4.10 -2.19 3.36
N ASN A 155 -3.95 -0.87 3.33
CA ASN A 155 -2.84 -0.22 2.60
C ASN A 155 -1.44 -0.50 3.20
N THR A 156 -1.36 -1.28 4.29
CA THR A 156 -0.11 -1.91 4.72
C THR A 156 0.48 -2.78 3.61
N PHE A 157 -0.36 -3.49 2.86
CA PHE A 157 0.01 -4.17 1.61
C PHE A 157 -1.23 -4.42 0.75
N ALA A 158 -1.41 -3.59 -0.29
CA ALA A 158 -2.53 -3.70 -1.22
C ALA A 158 -2.14 -3.30 -2.65
N GLY A 159 -2.81 -3.87 -3.64
CA GLY A 159 -2.79 -3.41 -5.02
C GLY A 159 -4.05 -2.64 -5.37
N TRP A 160 -3.93 -1.57 -6.14
CA TRP A 160 -5.05 -0.78 -6.66
C TRP A 160 -4.96 -0.61 -8.18
N ASP A 161 -6.10 -0.74 -8.87
CA ASP A 161 -6.27 -0.25 -10.24
C ASP A 161 -6.29 1.28 -10.20
N VAL A 162 -5.25 1.91 -10.78
CA VAL A 162 -5.02 3.36 -10.68
C VAL A 162 -6.20 4.14 -11.27
N ARG A 163 -6.71 3.69 -12.42
CA ARG A 163 -7.80 4.40 -13.09
C ARG A 163 -9.11 4.25 -12.33
N ALA A 164 -9.42 3.02 -11.92
CA ALA A 164 -10.64 2.75 -11.15
C ALA A 164 -10.65 3.51 -9.82
N LEU A 165 -9.52 3.55 -9.10
CA LEU A 165 -9.39 4.31 -7.86
C LEU A 165 -9.63 5.81 -8.08
N ARG A 166 -9.08 6.38 -9.16
CA ARG A 166 -9.29 7.79 -9.50
C ARG A 166 -10.75 8.08 -9.90
N GLU A 167 -11.38 7.17 -10.65
CA GLU A 167 -12.78 7.29 -11.08
C GLU A 167 -13.73 7.38 -9.88
N VAL A 168 -13.45 6.65 -8.81
CA VAL A 168 -14.26 6.68 -7.57
C VAL A 168 -13.84 7.76 -6.56
N GLY A 169 -12.97 8.68 -6.96
CA GLY A 169 -12.58 9.84 -6.15
C GLY A 169 -11.41 9.62 -5.19
N GLY A 170 -10.71 8.48 -5.27
CA GLY A 170 -9.51 8.21 -4.48
C GLY A 170 -9.77 8.01 -2.97
N PHE A 171 -8.72 8.20 -2.17
CA PHE A 171 -8.76 8.11 -0.72
C PHE A 171 -9.27 9.41 -0.10
N ASP A 172 -10.17 9.36 0.87
CA ASP A 172 -10.70 10.57 1.52
C ASP A 172 -10.78 10.50 3.04
N SER A 173 -10.76 9.31 3.64
CA SER A 173 -10.84 9.19 5.11
C SER A 173 -9.65 9.83 5.83
N LEU A 174 -9.96 10.66 6.81
CA LEU A 174 -8.99 11.22 7.77
C LEU A 174 -8.82 10.35 9.02
N ALA A 175 -9.62 9.29 9.15
CA ALA A 175 -9.62 8.41 10.32
C ALA A 175 -8.48 7.37 10.31
N GLY A 176 -7.54 7.42 9.35
CA GLY A 176 -6.43 6.45 9.26
C GLY A 176 -6.88 5.04 8.86
N VAL A 177 -7.95 4.98 8.07
CA VAL A 177 -8.55 3.82 7.41
C VAL A 177 -8.95 4.23 5.99
N GLU A 178 -8.02 4.92 5.33
CA GLU A 178 -8.20 5.58 4.03
C GLU A 178 -8.79 4.69 2.94
N GLU A 179 -8.61 3.38 3.03
CA GLU A 179 -9.02 2.39 2.05
C GLU A 179 -10.51 2.02 2.07
N VAL A 180 -11.22 2.24 3.19
CA VAL A 180 -12.60 1.76 3.37
C VAL A 180 -13.56 2.37 2.36
N THR A 181 -13.67 3.69 2.36
CA THR A 181 -14.56 4.45 1.48
C THR A 181 -14.33 4.18 -0.01
N PRO A 182 -13.09 4.25 -0.56
CA PRO A 182 -12.86 3.91 -1.96
C PRO A 182 -13.20 2.46 -2.29
N THR A 183 -12.96 1.51 -1.37
CA THR A 183 -13.40 0.12 -1.59
C THR A 183 -14.91 0.01 -1.73
N VAL A 184 -15.70 0.67 -0.89
CA VAL A 184 -17.17 0.70 -1.02
C VAL A 184 -17.60 1.31 -2.36
N ARG A 185 -16.98 2.41 -2.78
CA ARG A 185 -17.32 3.07 -4.06
C ARG A 185 -16.93 2.22 -5.27
N LEU A 186 -15.82 1.48 -5.21
CA LEU A 186 -15.48 0.51 -6.24
C LEU A 186 -16.55 -0.57 -6.36
N LEU A 187 -17.09 -1.09 -5.26
CA LEU A 187 -18.16 -2.08 -5.28
C LEU A 187 -19.46 -1.54 -5.90
N TRP A 188 -19.84 -0.30 -5.59
CA TRP A 188 -21.00 0.32 -6.25
C TRP A 188 -20.82 0.48 -7.76
N THR A 189 -19.59 0.65 -8.22
CA THR A 189 -19.28 0.94 -9.63
C THR A 189 -19.02 -0.33 -10.45
N TYR A 190 -18.33 -1.31 -9.86
CA TYR A 190 -17.79 -2.48 -10.56
C TYR A 190 -18.30 -3.82 -10.00
N ASP A 191 -19.22 -3.81 -9.02
CA ASP A 191 -19.72 -4.99 -8.32
C ASP A 191 -18.57 -5.81 -7.69
N LYS A 192 -18.54 -7.15 -7.84
CA LYS A 192 -17.55 -8.01 -7.21
C LYS A 192 -16.16 -7.82 -7.80
N CYS A 193 -15.40 -6.90 -7.23
CA CYS A 193 -14.08 -6.51 -7.73
C CYS A 193 -12.97 -6.53 -6.67
N ILE A 194 -13.21 -7.15 -5.52
CA ILE A 194 -12.21 -7.30 -4.46
C ILE A 194 -11.55 -8.68 -4.57
N ALA A 195 -10.22 -8.71 -4.62
CA ALA A 195 -9.44 -9.93 -4.47
C ALA A 195 -8.60 -9.89 -3.19
N THR A 196 -8.35 -11.04 -2.57
CA THR A 196 -7.60 -11.14 -1.30
C THR A 196 -6.60 -12.28 -1.34
N LEU A 197 -5.34 -11.99 -1.07
CA LEU A 197 -4.23 -12.94 -1.17
C LEU A 197 -3.70 -13.30 0.20
N VAL A 198 -3.40 -14.58 0.40
CA VAL A 198 -2.83 -15.12 1.63
C VAL A 198 -1.49 -15.77 1.32
N PRO A 199 -0.36 -15.07 1.56
CA PRO A 199 0.96 -15.68 1.42
C PRO A 199 1.08 -16.95 2.28
N LYS A 200 1.68 -18.01 1.74
CA LYS A 200 1.90 -19.28 2.47
C LYS A 200 2.63 -19.09 3.80
N GLU A 201 3.64 -18.25 3.77
CA GLU A 201 4.32 -17.76 4.97
C GLU A 201 3.84 -16.33 5.20
N VAL A 202 2.90 -16.15 6.13
CA VAL A 202 2.38 -14.83 6.49
C VAL A 202 3.52 -14.04 7.14
N PRO A 203 4.04 -12.99 6.47
CA PRO A 203 5.24 -12.32 6.95
C PRO A 203 4.92 -11.54 8.20
N THR A 204 5.71 -11.74 9.25
CA THR A 204 5.63 -10.90 10.45
C THR A 204 6.07 -9.50 10.10
N LEU A 205 5.30 -8.51 10.55
CA LEU A 205 5.68 -7.12 10.38
C LEU A 205 6.90 -6.85 11.27
N ASP A 206 7.84 -6.06 10.77
CA ASP A 206 8.92 -5.53 11.62
C ASP A 206 8.33 -4.39 12.49
N ILE A 207 7.52 -4.78 13.47
CA ILE A 207 6.89 -3.89 14.43
C ILE A 207 7.97 -3.48 15.44
N ARG A 208 8.02 -2.18 15.73
CA ARG A 208 9.09 -1.53 16.51
C ARG A 208 9.45 -2.35 17.75
N LYS A 209 10.72 -2.74 17.88
CA LYS A 209 11.27 -3.58 18.96
C LYS A 209 11.26 -2.91 20.36
N THR A 210 10.61 -1.77 20.53
CA THR A 210 10.52 -1.03 21.80
C THR A 210 9.15 -1.24 22.45
N ASN A 211 9.10 -1.28 23.79
CA ASN A 211 7.85 -1.49 24.53
C ASN A 211 6.78 -0.44 24.21
N ASP A 212 7.17 0.83 24.07
CA ASP A 212 6.26 1.93 23.67
C ASP A 212 5.71 1.75 22.25
N GLY A 213 6.49 1.11 21.36
CA GLY A 213 6.08 0.80 20.00
C GLY A 213 5.02 -0.30 19.94
N LYS A 214 5.08 -1.27 20.85
CA LYS A 214 4.09 -2.35 20.98
C LYS A 214 2.79 -1.86 21.58
N ALA A 215 2.83 -1.13 22.70
CA ALA A 215 1.63 -0.60 23.35
C ALA A 215 0.82 0.32 22.42
N ARG A 216 1.51 1.21 21.68
CA ARG A 216 0.86 2.06 20.68
C ARG A 216 0.25 1.25 19.53
N HIS A 217 0.90 0.17 19.12
CA HIS A 217 0.41 -0.69 18.06
C HIS A 217 -0.87 -1.42 18.47
N GLU A 218 -0.90 -1.99 19.68
CA GLU A 218 -2.07 -2.64 20.26
C GLU A 218 -3.26 -1.66 20.36
N GLU A 219 -3.03 -0.42 20.81
CA GLU A 219 -4.07 0.61 20.88
C GLU A 219 -4.61 1.01 19.49
N VAL A 220 -3.73 1.18 18.50
CA VAL A 220 -4.11 1.49 17.12
C VAL A 220 -4.92 0.35 16.51
N MET A 221 -4.53 -0.90 16.76
CA MET A 221 -5.25 -2.09 16.29
C MET A 221 -6.61 -2.22 16.96
N LYS A 222 -6.69 -1.99 18.28
CA LYS A 222 -7.95 -2.03 19.03
C LYS A 222 -8.99 -1.07 18.48
N THR A 223 -8.59 0.17 18.19
CA THR A 223 -9.49 1.21 17.66
C THR A 223 -9.69 1.13 16.14
N LYS A 224 -8.97 0.26 15.44
CA LYS A 224 -9.04 0.18 13.97
C LYS A 224 -10.38 -0.37 13.49
N LEU A 225 -10.90 -1.37 14.19
CA LEU A 225 -12.21 -1.95 13.88
C LEU A 225 -13.31 -0.88 13.95
N ASP A 226 -13.35 -0.16 15.07
CA ASP A 226 -14.33 0.92 15.30
C ASP A 226 -14.23 2.01 14.24
N ARG A 227 -13.00 2.47 13.93
CA ARG A 227 -12.78 3.47 12.88
C ARG A 227 -13.22 2.99 11.50
N GLN A 228 -12.97 1.73 11.15
CA GLN A 228 -13.45 1.19 9.87
C GLN A 228 -14.99 1.06 9.86
N GLN A 229 -15.60 0.68 10.98
CA GLN A 229 -17.05 0.55 11.12
C GLN A 229 -17.73 1.92 10.94
N GLU A 230 -17.22 2.95 11.61
CA GLU A 230 -17.73 4.32 11.46
C GLU A 230 -17.65 4.81 10.00
N GLU A 231 -16.57 4.47 9.28
CA GLU A 231 -16.42 4.90 7.88
C GLU A 231 -17.34 4.17 6.91
N VAL A 232 -17.60 2.87 7.09
CA VAL A 232 -18.60 2.16 6.27
C VAL A 232 -20.02 2.68 6.54
N GLU A 233 -20.34 2.98 7.80
CA GLU A 233 -21.65 3.52 8.18
C GLU A 233 -21.88 4.93 7.60
N LYS A 234 -20.84 5.78 7.57
CA LYS A 234 -20.91 7.12 6.95
C LYS A 234 -21.30 7.07 5.47
N VAL A 235 -20.96 5.99 4.78
CA VAL A 235 -21.31 5.78 3.37
C VAL A 235 -22.54 4.87 3.20
N GLY A 236 -23.24 4.54 4.29
CA GLY A 236 -24.54 3.88 4.27
C GLY A 236 -24.49 2.36 4.04
N VAL A 237 -23.38 1.69 4.35
CA VAL A 237 -23.23 0.24 4.22
C VAL A 237 -22.63 -0.39 5.49
N ASP A 238 -22.52 -1.72 5.51
CA ASP A 238 -21.85 -2.50 6.56
C ASP A 238 -20.66 -3.31 6.00
N PHE A 239 -19.96 -4.06 6.86
CA PHE A 239 -18.89 -4.94 6.38
C PHE A 239 -19.37 -6.15 5.58
N ASN A 240 -20.63 -6.56 5.71
CA ASN A 240 -21.18 -7.63 4.87
C ASN A 240 -21.23 -7.19 3.41
N PHE A 241 -21.54 -5.91 3.16
CA PHE A 241 -21.46 -5.33 1.81
C PHE A 241 -20.05 -5.49 1.21
N ILE A 242 -19.00 -5.15 1.98
CA ILE A 242 -17.60 -5.31 1.54
C ILE A 242 -17.27 -6.79 1.29
N LYS A 243 -17.62 -7.66 2.25
CA LYS A 243 -17.36 -9.10 2.17
C LYS A 243 -18.04 -9.74 0.96
N ASN A 244 -19.27 -9.32 0.64
CA ASN A 244 -20.03 -9.81 -0.52
C ASN A 244 -19.48 -9.30 -1.85
N GLY A 245 -18.67 -8.24 -1.83
CA GLY A 245 -17.95 -7.69 -2.97
C GLY A 245 -16.68 -8.44 -3.36
N MET A 246 -16.33 -9.52 -2.64
CA MET A 246 -15.20 -10.38 -3.00
C MET A 246 -15.49 -11.21 -4.26
N MET A 247 -14.48 -11.30 -5.12
CA MET A 247 -14.50 -12.11 -6.33
C MET A 247 -14.50 -13.61 -6.00
N ALA A 248 -15.13 -14.41 -6.85
CA ALA A 248 -15.10 -15.86 -6.72
C ALA A 248 -13.66 -16.40 -6.80
N GLY A 249 -13.35 -17.39 -5.95
CA GLY A 249 -12.00 -17.98 -5.85
C GLY A 249 -11.03 -17.21 -4.95
N TYR A 250 -11.51 -16.19 -4.23
CA TYR A 250 -10.78 -15.49 -3.17
C TYR A 250 -11.47 -15.68 -1.80
N PRO A 251 -10.70 -15.69 -0.68
CA PRO A 251 -9.25 -15.52 -0.58
C PRO A 251 -8.44 -16.65 -1.24
N LYS A 252 -7.31 -16.30 -1.87
CA LYS A 252 -6.43 -17.24 -2.59
C LYS A 252 -5.09 -17.37 -1.86
N SER A 253 -4.67 -18.59 -1.57
CA SER A 253 -3.32 -18.86 -1.04
C SER A 253 -2.25 -18.77 -2.14
N VAL A 254 -1.13 -18.10 -1.85
CA VAL A 254 -0.05 -17.82 -2.80
C VAL A 254 1.32 -18.16 -2.23
#